data_AF-A9IXY1-F1
#
_entry.id   AF-A9IXY1-F1
#
_cell.length_a   1.000
_cell.length_b   1.000
_cell.length_c   1.000
_cell.angle_alpha   90.00
_cell.angle_beta   90.00
_cell.angle_gamma   90.00
#
_symmetry.space_group_name_H-M   'P 1'
#
loop_
_entity.id
_entity.type
_entity.pdbx_description
1 polymer ?
#
loop_
_entity_poly.entity_id
_entity_poly.type
_entity_poly.pdbx_seq_one_letter_code
_entity_poly.pdbx_strand_id
1 'polypeptide(L)'
;MNIDPIVVHVLDPAFWVIIAIFIIIIMLVLALYRSVFKRMKMNVQVKGALEEVLKENDLALQQFWKDEGVLQERRLKLKEKEPFGDYDDHEILTIESATALLKSLGWSVDIEGKGDYLATLFLPDREVQFLYNEEQVEDFSPFDRGLLIMSGIFAAACQTINPHNSGVLPTVFINFVPNGLQIFEEKVSVARFKKALDKTLKWTMEDDCLHEILCSQYRIPPWKKDSLTWSTAEAELAPYALLHLGALVLLGDVETLGSYDERFTAGETLGFDETIEKVHLERAMVMAQEVKKAGKFSYGLLEQVALMFSIDVEGYQIFRVRDPNLCNKKRTLHKNLVEEKKQELREQGYAVSDKPCVFEKGGVKYSPDITTIKDGEPAFMDI
;
A
#
# COMPACT_ATOMS: atom_id res chain seq x y z
N MET A 1 59.15 69.14 46.26
CA MET A 1 58.08 68.42 45.55
C MET A 1 57.72 67.21 46.38
N ASN A 2 56.54 67.24 47.02
CA ASN A 2 56.00 66.10 47.73
C ASN A 2 55.64 65.01 46.71
N ILE A 3 56.13 63.80 46.93
CA ILE A 3 55.69 62.61 46.19
C ILE A 3 54.55 62.04 47.03
N ASP A 4 53.31 62.37 46.63
CA ASP A 4 52.14 61.69 47.18
C ASP A 4 52.15 60.23 46.66
N PRO A 5 51.93 59.23 47.53
CA PRO A 5 51.89 57.85 47.09
C PRO A 5 50.64 57.61 46.22
N ILE A 6 50.85 57.02 45.05
CA ILE A 6 49.78 56.49 44.19
C ILE A 6 49.08 55.40 45.00
N VAL A 7 47.90 55.74 45.53
CA VAL A 7 46.98 54.78 46.12
C VAL A 7 46.49 53.88 45.00
N VAL A 8 47.08 52.70 44.89
CA VAL A 8 46.55 51.63 44.06
C VAL A 8 45.25 51.19 44.72
N HIS A 9 44.11 51.70 44.22
CA HIS A 9 42.81 51.17 44.56
C HIS A 9 42.79 49.71 44.13
N VAL A 10 42.93 48.81 45.10
CA VAL A 10 42.64 47.40 44.94
C VAL A 10 41.19 47.32 44.45
N LEU A 11 41.03 46.94 43.18
CA LEU A 11 39.72 46.74 42.57
C LEU A 11 38.88 45.87 43.51
N ASP A 12 37.68 46.35 43.82
CA ASP A 12 36.71 45.70 44.68
C ASP A 12 36.61 44.20 44.31
N PRO A 13 36.75 43.26 45.26
CA PRO A 13 36.53 41.84 45.03
C PRO A 13 35.26 41.53 44.25
N ALA A 14 34.21 42.34 44.40
CA ALA A 14 32.96 42.21 43.64
C ALA A 14 33.16 42.36 42.12
N PHE A 15 34.08 43.23 41.68
CA PHE A 15 34.38 43.43 40.25
C PHE A 15 35.02 42.19 39.62
N TRP A 16 35.93 41.53 40.35
CA TRP A 16 36.56 40.30 39.88
C TRP A 16 35.59 39.12 39.79
N VAL A 17 34.63 39.05 40.71
CA VAL A 17 33.55 38.04 40.66
C VAL A 17 32.68 38.25 39.42
N ILE A 18 32.32 39.49 39.09
CA ILE A 18 31.53 39.81 37.89
C ILE A 18 32.28 39.41 36.61
N ILE A 19 33.58 39.73 36.52
CA ILE A 19 34.41 39.33 35.37
C ILE A 19 34.47 37.80 35.23
N ALA A 20 34.66 37.07 36.32
CA ALA A 20 34.71 35.61 36.31
C ALA A 20 33.38 35.00 35.81
N ILE A 21 32.23 35.54 36.26
CA ILE A 21 30.91 35.12 35.81
C ILE A 21 30.74 35.38 34.30
N PHE A 22 31.15 36.55 33.81
CA PHE A 22 31.07 36.88 32.38
C PHE A 22 31.90 35.92 31.52
N ILE A 23 33.11 35.58 31.96
CA ILE A 23 33.97 34.62 31.25
C ILE A 23 33.31 33.24 31.18
N ILE A 24 32.72 32.77 32.27
CA ILE A 24 32.01 31.47 32.33
C ILE A 24 30.80 31.46 31.37
N ILE A 25 30.01 32.54 31.36
CA ILE A 25 28.86 32.67 30.44
C ILE A 25 29.32 32.64 28.98
N ILE A 26 30.38 33.37 28.63
CA ILE A 26 30.92 33.40 27.27
C ILE A 26 31.40 32.01 26.84
N MET A 27 32.10 31.28 27.73
CA MET A 27 32.56 29.92 27.43
C MET A 27 31.38 28.95 27.23
N LEU A 28 30.32 29.06 28.03
CA LEU A 28 29.09 28.27 27.87
C LEU A 28 28.40 28.55 26.54
N VAL A 29 28.26 29.82 26.16
CA VAL A 29 27.66 30.21 24.88
C VAL A 29 28.49 29.68 23.70
N LEU A 30 29.82 29.78 23.76
CA LEU A 30 30.70 29.24 22.71
C LEU A 30 30.64 27.71 22.60
N ALA A 31 30.54 27.01 23.73
CA ALA A 31 30.40 25.56 23.76
C ALA A 31 29.05 25.10 23.16
N LEU A 32 27.96 25.79 23.49
CA LEU A 32 26.65 25.56 22.90
C LEU A 32 26.65 25.84 21.39
N TYR A 33 27.24 26.96 20.97
CA TYR A 33 27.35 27.32 19.56
C TYR A 33 28.12 26.25 18.75
N ARG A 34 29.26 25.78 19.27
CA ARG A 34 30.02 24.68 18.63
C ARG A 34 29.24 23.37 18.58
N SER A 35 28.47 23.04 19.62
CA SER A 35 27.64 21.83 19.66
C SER A 35 26.52 21.87 18.62
N VAL A 36 25.82 23.00 18.50
CA VAL A 36 24.75 23.20 17.52
C VAL A 36 25.31 23.17 16.10
N PHE A 37 26.41 23.87 15.84
CA PHE A 37 27.04 23.88 14.51
C PHE A 37 27.52 22.48 14.10
N LYS A 38 28.08 21.71 15.03
CA LYS A 38 28.49 20.31 14.76
C LYS A 38 27.28 19.43 14.41
N ARG A 39 26.15 19.55 15.13
CA ARG A 39 24.92 18.82 14.81
C ARG A 39 24.32 19.25 13.46
N MET A 40 24.34 20.54 13.16
CA MET A 40 23.84 21.07 11.89
C MET A 40 24.66 20.53 10.70
N LYS A 41 26.00 20.52 10.82
CA LYS A 41 26.89 19.93 9.81
C LYS A 41 26.61 18.43 9.60
N MET A 42 26.40 17.69 10.70
CA MET A 42 26.08 16.26 10.64
C MET A 42 24.71 16.02 9.96
N ASN A 43 23.69 16.81 10.30
CA ASN A 43 22.37 16.70 9.68
C ASN A 43 22.40 17.00 8.17
N VAL A 44 23.19 17.98 7.74
CA VAL A 44 23.37 18.28 6.31
C VAL A 44 24.06 17.11 5.58
N GLN A 45 25.09 16.52 6.19
CA GLN A 45 25.78 15.35 5.61
C GLN A 45 24.86 14.12 5.55
N VAL A 46 24.10 13.84 6.61
CA VAL A 46 23.14 12.74 6.65
C VAL A 46 22.02 12.95 5.63
N LYS A 47 21.53 14.19 5.48
CA LYS A 47 20.51 14.51 4.48
C LYS A 47 21.03 14.33 3.06
N GLY A 48 22.25 14.77 2.76
CA GLY A 48 22.87 14.58 1.45
C GLY A 48 23.10 13.09 1.12
N ALA A 49 23.59 12.31 2.08
CA ALA A 49 23.75 10.86 1.91
C ALA A 49 22.40 10.13 1.75
N LEU A 50 21.36 10.56 2.48
CA LEU A 50 20.02 10.01 2.34
C LEU A 50 19.42 10.34 0.96
N GLU A 51 19.59 11.56 0.46
CA GLU A 51 19.18 11.95 -0.90
C GLU A 51 19.92 11.15 -1.98
N GLU A 52 21.20 10.84 -1.77
CA GLU A 52 22.00 10.02 -2.70
C GLU A 52 21.54 8.55 -2.70
N VAL A 53 21.30 7.95 -1.53
CA VAL A 53 20.76 6.59 -1.40
C VAL A 53 19.35 6.49 -1.97
N LEU A 54 18.50 7.51 -1.78
CA LEU A 54 17.17 7.55 -2.39
C LEU A 54 17.26 7.56 -3.92
N LYS A 55 18.15 8.39 -4.49
CA LYS A 55 18.38 8.43 -5.95
C LYS A 55 18.93 7.12 -6.51
N GLU A 56 19.88 6.48 -5.82
CA GLU A 56 20.40 5.17 -6.24
C GLU A 56 19.31 4.10 -6.21
N ASN A 57 18.46 4.11 -5.18
CA ASN A 57 17.31 3.22 -5.10
C ASN A 57 16.30 3.49 -6.22
N ASP A 58 16.02 4.75 -6.55
CA ASP A 58 15.12 5.13 -7.64
C ASP A 58 15.65 4.68 -9.01
N LEU A 59 16.96 4.78 -9.25
CA LEU A 59 17.60 4.27 -10.46
C LEU A 59 17.55 2.74 -10.55
N ALA A 60 17.85 2.05 -9.45
CA ALA A 60 17.71 0.59 -9.37
C ALA A 60 16.25 0.18 -9.61
N LEU A 61 15.30 0.96 -9.11
CA LEU A 61 13.87 0.82 -9.35
C LEU A 61 13.52 0.91 -10.83
N GLN A 62 13.97 1.98 -11.49
CA GLN A 62 13.67 2.24 -12.90
C GLN A 62 14.24 1.14 -13.78
N GLN A 63 15.45 0.66 -13.47
CA GLN A 63 16.07 -0.44 -14.18
C GLN A 63 15.30 -1.75 -13.95
N PHE A 64 14.94 -2.06 -12.70
CA PHE A 64 14.08 -3.20 -12.37
C PHE A 64 12.76 -3.18 -13.15
N TRP A 65 12.10 -2.03 -13.28
CA TRP A 65 10.84 -1.91 -14.03
C TRP A 65 11.02 -2.06 -15.54
N LYS A 66 12.14 -1.59 -16.09
CA LYS A 66 12.48 -1.86 -17.49
C LYS A 66 12.69 -3.35 -17.73
N ASP A 67 13.41 -4.00 -16.82
CA ASP A 67 13.70 -5.43 -16.91
C ASP A 67 12.42 -6.27 -16.70
N GLU A 68 11.56 -5.89 -15.76
CA GLU A 68 10.25 -6.52 -15.53
C GLU A 68 9.30 -6.27 -16.71
N GLY A 69 9.29 -5.08 -17.30
CA GLY A 69 8.55 -4.79 -18.54
C GLY A 69 8.98 -5.68 -19.70
N VAL A 70 10.29 -5.91 -19.86
CA VAL A 70 10.84 -6.87 -20.82
C VAL A 70 10.44 -8.31 -20.48
N LEU A 71 10.39 -8.64 -19.19
CA LEU A 71 9.97 -9.96 -18.71
C LEU A 71 8.47 -10.19 -18.96
N GLN A 72 7.62 -9.18 -18.78
CA GLN A 72 6.19 -9.18 -19.12
C GLN A 72 5.96 -9.34 -20.62
N GLU A 73 6.75 -8.65 -21.45
CA GLU A 73 6.67 -8.81 -22.90
C GLU A 73 7.12 -10.21 -23.34
N ARG A 74 8.10 -10.81 -22.65
CA ARG A 74 8.43 -12.23 -22.80
C ARG A 74 7.26 -13.12 -22.35
N ARG A 75 6.60 -12.84 -21.21
CA ARG A 75 5.43 -13.59 -20.71
C ARG A 75 4.28 -13.63 -21.73
N LEU A 76 3.97 -12.51 -22.37
CA LEU A 76 2.96 -12.45 -23.43
C LEU A 76 3.33 -13.30 -24.65
N LYS A 77 4.63 -13.40 -24.97
CA LYS A 77 5.16 -14.26 -26.04
C LYS A 77 5.29 -15.74 -25.61
N LEU A 78 5.33 -16.01 -24.31
CA LEU A 78 5.49 -17.35 -23.71
C LEU A 78 4.18 -18.10 -23.46
N LYS A 79 3.01 -17.45 -23.62
CA LYS A 79 1.71 -18.14 -23.68
C LYS A 79 1.64 -19.24 -24.76
N GLU A 80 2.61 -19.32 -25.68
CA GLU A 80 2.68 -20.35 -26.74
C GLU A 80 3.71 -21.47 -26.51
N LYS A 81 4.57 -21.40 -25.49
CA LYS A 81 5.52 -22.49 -25.17
C LYS A 81 5.78 -22.54 -23.67
N GLU A 82 5.28 -23.56 -22.98
CA GLU A 82 5.66 -23.86 -21.60
C GLU A 82 7.19 -24.05 -21.48
N PRO A 83 7.86 -23.31 -20.59
CA PRO A 83 9.18 -23.68 -20.14
C PRO A 83 9.18 -23.56 -18.62
N PHE A 84 8.37 -24.36 -17.96
CA PHE A 84 8.51 -24.51 -16.52
C PHE A 84 9.50 -25.64 -16.31
N GLY A 85 10.50 -25.39 -15.45
CA GLY A 85 11.51 -26.37 -15.10
C GLY A 85 10.87 -27.70 -14.70
N ASP A 86 11.60 -28.79 -14.92
CA ASP A 86 11.21 -30.17 -14.66
C ASP A 86 11.03 -30.41 -13.14
N TYR A 87 10.01 -29.80 -12.54
CA TYR A 87 9.62 -30.03 -11.16
C TYR A 87 8.82 -31.33 -11.10
N ASP A 88 9.20 -32.22 -10.20
CA ASP A 88 8.36 -33.37 -9.86
C ASP A 88 7.08 -32.84 -9.19
N ASP A 89 5.95 -33.01 -9.86
CA ASP A 89 4.63 -32.56 -9.40
C ASP A 89 4.23 -33.20 -8.04
N HIS A 90 4.92 -34.27 -7.63
CA HIS A 90 4.77 -34.95 -6.34
C HIS A 90 5.72 -34.46 -5.25
N GLU A 91 6.70 -33.61 -5.58
CA GLU A 91 7.63 -33.02 -4.60
C GLU A 91 6.86 -32.20 -3.57
N ILE A 92 7.16 -32.41 -2.28
CA ILE A 92 6.59 -31.62 -1.18
C ILE A 92 7.39 -30.33 -1.03
N LEU A 93 6.69 -29.20 -1.08
CA LEU A 93 7.28 -27.87 -1.00
C LEU A 93 7.82 -27.58 0.40
N THR A 94 9.12 -27.31 0.47
CA THR A 94 9.75 -26.47 1.51
C THR A 94 9.60 -24.98 1.15
N ILE A 95 9.85 -24.08 2.09
CA ILE A 95 9.85 -22.62 1.80
C ILE A 95 10.87 -22.26 0.72
N GLU A 96 12.05 -22.89 0.73
CA GLU A 96 13.09 -22.68 -0.28
C GLU A 96 12.62 -23.11 -1.68
N SER A 97 12.05 -24.31 -1.79
CA SER A 97 11.52 -24.82 -3.06
C SER A 97 10.28 -24.06 -3.54
N ALA A 98 9.42 -23.61 -2.63
CA ALA A 98 8.27 -22.74 -2.94
C ALA A 98 8.74 -21.38 -3.47
N THR A 99 9.77 -20.79 -2.84
CA THR A 99 10.41 -19.54 -3.30
C THR A 99 10.98 -19.71 -4.71
N ALA A 100 11.71 -20.81 -4.94
CA ALA A 100 12.29 -21.11 -6.24
C ALA A 100 11.20 -21.32 -7.31
N LEU A 101 10.14 -22.06 -6.99
CA LEU A 101 8.99 -22.29 -7.86
C LEU A 101 8.31 -20.95 -8.20
N LEU A 102 7.99 -20.12 -7.21
CA LEU A 102 7.37 -18.81 -7.42
C LEU A 102 8.22 -17.91 -8.33
N LYS A 103 9.53 -17.83 -8.09
CA LYS A 103 10.46 -17.11 -8.98
C LYS A 103 10.45 -17.67 -10.40
N SER A 104 10.40 -19.00 -10.56
CA SER A 104 10.29 -19.64 -11.88
C SER A 104 8.96 -19.34 -12.58
N LEU A 105 7.88 -19.15 -11.81
CA LEU A 105 6.56 -18.71 -12.28
C LEU A 105 6.50 -17.20 -12.54
N GLY A 106 7.60 -16.45 -12.33
CA GLY A 106 7.68 -15.02 -12.58
C GLY A 106 7.22 -14.13 -11.42
N TRP A 107 7.13 -14.66 -10.20
CA TRP A 107 6.84 -13.86 -9.02
C TRP A 107 8.12 -13.20 -8.49
N SER A 108 7.99 -11.96 -8.03
CA SER A 108 9.00 -11.35 -7.16
C SER A 108 8.80 -11.89 -5.75
N VAL A 109 9.89 -12.20 -5.05
CA VAL A 109 9.84 -12.65 -3.66
C VAL A 109 10.79 -11.81 -2.83
N ASP A 110 10.22 -11.15 -1.83
CA ASP A 110 10.93 -10.35 -0.84
C ASP A 110 10.75 -10.98 0.55
N ILE A 111 11.72 -10.77 1.44
CA ILE A 111 11.62 -11.19 2.84
C ILE A 111 11.05 -10.01 3.63
N GLU A 112 9.85 -10.18 4.19
CA GLU A 112 9.24 -9.23 5.12
C GLU A 112 9.77 -9.44 6.55
N GLY A 113 9.70 -8.39 7.36
CA GLY A 113 10.04 -8.47 8.78
C GLY A 113 9.24 -9.57 9.49
N LYS A 114 9.84 -10.18 10.53
CA LYS A 114 9.32 -11.33 11.30
C LYS A 114 9.40 -12.71 10.61
N GLY A 115 10.16 -12.84 9.52
CA GLY A 115 10.40 -14.13 8.86
C GLY A 115 9.32 -14.54 7.86
N ASP A 116 8.41 -13.62 7.52
CA ASP A 116 7.42 -13.79 6.46
C ASP A 116 8.08 -13.56 5.09
N TYR A 117 7.73 -14.37 4.10
CA TYR A 117 8.07 -14.14 2.69
C TYR A 117 6.87 -13.53 1.99
N LEU A 118 7.10 -12.46 1.21
CA LEU A 118 6.09 -11.81 0.38
C LEU A 118 6.31 -12.19 -1.07
N ALA A 119 5.34 -12.87 -1.66
CA ALA A 119 5.29 -13.09 -3.09
C ALA A 119 4.47 -11.98 -3.75
N THR A 120 5.02 -11.31 -4.76
CA THR A 120 4.33 -10.29 -5.56
C THR A 120 4.30 -10.67 -7.04
N LEU A 121 3.11 -10.75 -7.61
CA LEU A 121 2.89 -10.83 -9.06
C LEU A 121 2.50 -9.45 -9.58
N PHE A 122 3.34 -8.90 -10.44
CA PHE A 122 3.03 -7.67 -11.15
C PHE A 122 2.18 -7.98 -12.38
N LEU A 123 1.02 -7.35 -12.49
CA LEU A 123 0.21 -7.29 -13.70
C LEU A 123 0.32 -5.87 -14.32
N PRO A 124 -0.14 -5.66 -15.56
CA PRO A 124 -0.06 -4.34 -16.21
C PRO A 124 -0.76 -3.22 -15.43
N ASP A 125 -1.85 -3.55 -14.74
CA ASP A 125 -2.78 -2.63 -14.08
C ASP A 125 -2.90 -2.82 -12.56
N ARG A 126 -2.38 -3.93 -12.03
CA ARG A 126 -2.50 -4.30 -10.62
C ARG A 126 -1.31 -5.12 -10.12
N GLU A 127 -1.23 -5.26 -8.81
CA GLU A 127 -0.29 -6.13 -8.12
C GLU A 127 -1.08 -7.14 -7.28
N VAL A 128 -0.63 -8.39 -7.28
CA VAL A 128 -1.20 -9.46 -6.46
C VAL A 128 -0.15 -9.93 -5.48
N GLN A 129 -0.49 -9.92 -4.20
CA GLN A 129 0.44 -10.24 -3.12
C GLN A 129 -0.13 -11.28 -2.17
N PHE A 130 0.73 -12.13 -1.63
CA PHE A 130 0.40 -12.99 -0.50
C PHE A 130 1.64 -13.28 0.35
N LEU A 131 1.41 -13.60 1.61
CA LEU A 131 2.45 -13.97 2.55
C LEU A 131 2.58 -15.48 2.66
N TYR A 132 3.79 -15.96 2.95
CA TYR A 132 4.04 -17.36 3.29
C TYR A 132 5.27 -17.46 4.19
N ASN A 133 5.30 -18.39 5.12
CA ASN A 133 6.40 -18.51 6.07
C ASN A 133 6.52 -19.94 6.63
N GLU A 134 7.59 -20.24 7.36
CA GLU A 134 7.74 -21.53 8.04
C GLU A 134 6.81 -21.67 9.25
N GLU A 135 6.52 -20.53 9.92
CA GLU A 135 5.71 -20.47 11.12
C GLU A 135 4.36 -19.78 10.86
N GLN A 136 3.39 -20.47 10.23
CA GLN A 136 1.99 -20.09 10.43
C GLN A 136 1.06 -21.27 10.72
N VAL A 137 0.49 -21.12 11.91
CA VAL A 137 -0.44 -22.00 12.59
C VAL A 137 -1.77 -21.27 12.57
N GLU A 138 -2.61 -21.58 11.57
CA GLU A 138 -4.02 -21.95 11.78
C GLU A 138 -4.30 -23.14 10.87
N ASP A 139 -3.74 -24.24 11.37
CA ASP A 139 -3.98 -25.66 11.11
C ASP A 139 -3.26 -26.42 10.01
N PHE A 140 -2.84 -25.90 8.83
CA PHE A 140 -2.12 -26.80 7.90
C PHE A 140 -1.13 -26.19 6.89
N SER A 141 -1.27 -24.97 6.38
CA SER A 141 -0.46 -24.51 5.23
C SER A 141 0.55 -23.42 5.58
N PRO A 142 1.78 -23.46 5.01
CA PRO A 142 2.75 -22.36 5.15
C PRO A 142 2.37 -21.10 4.36
N PHE A 143 1.33 -21.17 3.53
CA PHE A 143 0.84 -20.06 2.71
C PHE A 143 -0.36 -19.36 3.37
N ASP A 144 -0.34 -18.03 3.40
CA ASP A 144 -1.46 -17.22 3.88
C ASP A 144 -2.68 -17.41 2.97
N ARG A 145 -3.85 -17.47 3.59
CA ARG A 145 -5.13 -17.56 2.88
C ARG A 145 -5.49 -16.26 2.20
N GLY A 146 -4.98 -15.12 2.66
CA GLY A 146 -5.28 -13.81 2.07
C GLY A 146 -4.49 -13.52 0.79
N LEU A 147 -5.18 -13.06 -0.25
CA LEU A 147 -4.54 -12.31 -1.33
C LEU A 147 -4.77 -10.81 -1.12
N LEU A 148 -3.73 -10.01 -1.26
CA LEU A 148 -3.82 -8.56 -1.35
C LEU A 148 -3.72 -8.15 -2.82
N ILE A 149 -4.75 -7.48 -3.33
CA ILE A 149 -4.75 -6.90 -4.67
C ILE A 149 -4.52 -5.40 -4.54
N MET A 150 -3.74 -4.82 -5.44
CA MET A 150 -3.36 -3.42 -5.37
C MET A 150 -3.28 -2.84 -6.76
N SER A 151 -3.31 -1.52 -6.87
CA SER A 151 -3.20 -0.90 -8.18
C SER A 151 -2.55 0.45 -8.05
N GLY A 152 -1.25 0.47 -8.36
CA GLY A 152 -0.53 1.71 -8.50
C GLY A 152 -1.11 2.64 -9.57
N ILE A 153 -1.81 2.10 -10.58
CA ILE A 153 -2.36 2.92 -11.66
C ILE A 153 -3.56 3.75 -11.22
N PHE A 154 -4.33 3.24 -10.24
CA PHE A 154 -5.41 3.97 -9.61
C PHE A 154 -4.88 5.11 -8.75
N ALA A 155 -3.81 4.86 -8.00
CA ALA A 155 -3.10 5.92 -7.28
C ALA A 155 -2.52 6.96 -8.26
N ALA A 156 -1.85 6.53 -9.34
CA ALA A 156 -1.33 7.46 -10.35
C ALA A 156 -2.43 8.32 -10.98
N ALA A 157 -3.62 7.76 -11.22
CA ALA A 157 -4.76 8.52 -11.71
C ALA A 157 -5.20 9.59 -10.70
N CYS A 158 -5.33 9.23 -9.43
CA CYS A 158 -5.67 10.17 -8.36
C CYS A 158 -4.62 11.28 -8.20
N GLN A 159 -3.32 10.94 -8.29
CA GLN A 159 -2.23 11.91 -8.26
C GLN A 159 -2.31 12.89 -9.43
N THR A 160 -2.63 12.40 -10.62
CA THR A 160 -2.74 13.25 -11.81
C THR A 160 -3.91 14.23 -11.66
N ILE A 161 -5.02 13.81 -11.06
CA ILE A 161 -6.17 14.67 -10.76
C ILE A 161 -5.78 15.74 -9.73
N ASN A 162 -5.18 15.33 -8.61
CA ASN A 162 -4.72 16.23 -7.56
C ASN A 162 -3.23 16.02 -7.22
N PRO A 163 -2.33 16.75 -7.88
CA PRO A 163 -0.88 16.63 -7.67
C PRO A 163 -0.40 17.11 -6.30
N HIS A 164 -1.21 17.91 -5.61
CA HIS A 164 -0.90 18.42 -4.27
C HIS A 164 -1.38 17.50 -3.16
N ASN A 165 -2.00 16.37 -3.51
CA ASN A 165 -2.31 15.37 -2.50
C ASN A 165 -1.00 14.85 -1.90
N SER A 166 -0.73 15.25 -0.66
CA SER A 166 0.44 14.83 0.12
C SER A 166 0.26 13.47 0.78
N GLY A 167 -0.96 12.91 0.70
CA GLY A 167 -1.29 11.60 1.23
C GLY A 167 -0.59 10.49 0.44
N VAL A 168 -0.16 9.45 1.15
CA VAL A 168 0.11 8.15 0.55
C VAL A 168 -1.21 7.70 -0.08
N LEU A 169 -1.39 8.00 -1.37
CA LEU A 169 -2.59 7.64 -2.11
C LEU A 169 -2.81 6.14 -1.90
N PRO A 170 -3.98 5.73 -1.37
CA PRO A 170 -4.24 4.36 -0.97
C PRO A 170 -4.11 3.54 -2.22
N THR A 171 -2.97 2.89 -2.27
CA THR A 171 -2.45 2.19 -3.42
C THR A 171 -3.14 0.83 -3.56
N VAL A 172 -4.23 0.64 -2.84
CA VAL A 172 -4.65 -0.65 -2.32
C VAL A 172 -6.13 -0.80 -2.58
N PHE A 173 -6.46 -1.55 -3.62
CA PHE A 173 -7.75 -2.21 -3.71
C PHE A 173 -7.74 -3.36 -2.72
N ILE A 174 -8.00 -3.11 -1.44
CA ILE A 174 -7.99 -4.17 -0.45
C ILE A 174 -9.24 -5.02 -0.66
N ASN A 175 -9.22 -5.85 -1.68
CA ASN A 175 -9.90 -7.11 -1.60
C ASN A 175 -8.88 -8.06 -0.97
N PHE A 176 -8.80 -8.01 0.37
CA PHE A 176 -8.29 -9.15 1.10
C PHE A 176 -9.33 -10.23 0.85
N VAL A 177 -9.11 -11.06 -0.17
CA VAL A 177 -10.05 -12.14 -0.48
C VAL A 177 -9.98 -13.08 0.73
N PRO A 178 -11.00 -13.15 1.62
CA PRO A 178 -10.91 -13.89 2.89
C PRO A 178 -10.76 -15.41 2.72
N ASN A 179 -10.67 -15.85 1.47
CA ASN A 179 -10.70 -17.22 1.00
C ASN A 179 -9.71 -17.42 -0.17
N GLY A 180 -8.61 -16.67 -0.21
CA GLY A 180 -7.59 -16.66 -1.27
C GLY A 180 -6.88 -17.99 -1.48
N LEU A 181 -5.60 -18.14 -1.11
CA LEU A 181 -4.86 -19.38 -1.39
C LEU A 181 -5.33 -20.50 -0.44
N GLN A 182 -6.41 -21.19 -0.82
CA GLN A 182 -7.04 -22.26 -0.02
C GLN A 182 -6.21 -23.54 -0.06
N ILE A 183 -5.15 -23.58 0.75
CA ILE A 183 -4.34 -24.76 0.99
C ILE A 183 -4.49 -25.10 2.47
N PHE A 184 -4.93 -26.33 2.75
CA PHE A 184 -5.25 -26.82 4.09
C PHE A 184 -4.56 -28.16 4.34
N GLU A 185 -3.36 -28.31 3.80
CA GLU A 185 -2.54 -29.51 3.84
C GLU A 185 -1.17 -29.21 4.45
N GLU A 186 -0.76 -29.98 5.47
CA GLU A 186 0.56 -29.87 6.14
C GLU A 186 1.72 -30.02 5.16
N LYS A 187 1.53 -30.90 4.17
CA LYS A 187 2.49 -31.17 3.10
C LYS A 187 1.85 -30.80 1.78
N VAL A 188 2.34 -29.71 1.19
CA VAL A 188 1.82 -29.18 -0.07
C VAL A 188 2.70 -29.66 -1.20
N SER A 189 2.16 -30.44 -2.14
CA SER A 189 2.93 -30.82 -3.34
C SER A 189 2.99 -29.67 -4.35
N VAL A 190 3.98 -29.68 -5.23
CA VAL A 190 4.10 -28.74 -6.36
C VAL A 190 2.80 -28.64 -7.16
N ALA A 191 2.23 -29.78 -7.58
CA ALA A 191 0.99 -29.80 -8.34
C ALA A 191 -0.19 -29.21 -7.56
N ARG A 192 -0.27 -29.49 -6.25
CA ARG A 192 -1.34 -28.97 -5.40
C ARG A 192 -1.25 -27.45 -5.24
N PHE A 193 -0.03 -26.93 -5.10
CA PHE A 193 0.24 -25.50 -5.02
C PHE A 193 -0.09 -24.78 -6.32
N LYS A 194 0.44 -25.26 -7.46
CA LYS A 194 0.12 -24.72 -8.80
C LYS A 194 -1.40 -24.66 -9.01
N LYS A 195 -2.11 -25.75 -8.73
CA LYS A 195 -3.58 -25.81 -8.85
C LYS A 195 -4.30 -24.81 -7.95
N ALA A 196 -3.82 -24.60 -6.71
CA ALA A 196 -4.40 -23.61 -5.81
C ALA A 196 -4.17 -22.20 -6.36
N LEU A 197 -2.93 -21.92 -6.75
CA LEU A 197 -2.51 -20.63 -7.30
C LEU A 197 -3.31 -20.30 -8.57
N ASP A 198 -3.41 -21.22 -9.54
CA ASP A 198 -4.19 -21.03 -10.76
C ASP A 198 -5.68 -20.78 -10.46
N LYS A 199 -6.25 -21.54 -9.53
CA LYS A 199 -7.66 -21.37 -9.12
C LYS A 199 -7.88 -19.99 -8.52
N THR A 200 -7.00 -19.55 -7.61
CA THR A 200 -7.14 -18.28 -6.91
C THR A 200 -6.85 -17.11 -7.84
N LEU A 201 -5.84 -17.22 -8.70
CA LEU A 201 -5.48 -16.21 -9.70
C LEU A 201 -6.50 -16.10 -10.82
N LYS A 202 -7.31 -17.12 -11.11
CA LYS A 202 -8.24 -17.12 -12.25
C LYS A 202 -9.07 -15.83 -12.30
N TRP A 203 -9.72 -15.46 -11.19
CA TRP A 203 -10.49 -14.21 -11.12
C TRP A 203 -9.57 -12.98 -11.16
N THR A 204 -8.47 -13.00 -10.40
CA THR A 204 -7.52 -11.88 -10.35
C THR A 204 -6.76 -11.66 -11.67
N MET A 205 -6.81 -12.59 -12.62
CA MET A 205 -6.19 -12.48 -13.94
C MET A 205 -7.21 -12.20 -15.06
N GLU A 206 -8.51 -12.15 -14.75
CA GLU A 206 -9.53 -11.70 -15.71
C GLU A 206 -9.35 -10.20 -16.00
N ASP A 207 -9.43 -9.81 -17.27
CA ASP A 207 -9.19 -8.43 -17.70
C ASP A 207 -10.15 -7.44 -17.01
N ASP A 208 -11.37 -7.89 -16.68
CA ASP A 208 -12.42 -7.06 -16.07
C ASP A 208 -12.34 -6.97 -14.53
N CYS A 209 -11.43 -7.71 -13.87
CA CYS A 209 -11.35 -7.74 -12.40
C CYS A 209 -11.20 -6.34 -11.79
N LEU A 210 -10.28 -5.52 -12.31
CA LEU A 210 -10.10 -4.15 -11.83
C LEU A 210 -11.33 -3.27 -12.13
N HIS A 211 -11.98 -3.47 -13.27
CA HIS A 211 -13.21 -2.76 -13.62
C HIS A 211 -14.33 -3.07 -12.62
N GLU A 212 -14.53 -4.34 -12.26
CA GLU A 212 -15.51 -4.78 -11.26
C GLU A 212 -15.22 -4.21 -9.88
N ILE A 213 -13.95 -4.20 -9.46
CA ILE A 213 -13.54 -3.63 -8.18
C ILE A 213 -13.83 -2.12 -8.15
N LEU A 214 -13.44 -1.39 -9.19
CA LEU A 214 -13.72 0.05 -9.32
C LEU A 214 -15.22 0.34 -9.24
N CYS A 215 -16.03 -0.43 -9.96
CA CYS A 215 -17.48 -0.28 -9.97
C CYS A 215 -18.13 -0.60 -8.62
N SER A 216 -17.66 -1.62 -7.92
CA SER A 216 -18.26 -2.01 -6.63
C SER A 216 -17.90 -1.06 -5.51
N GLN A 217 -16.66 -0.58 -5.46
CA GLN A 217 -16.16 0.22 -4.33
C GLN A 217 -16.37 1.73 -4.48
N TYR A 218 -16.32 2.23 -5.70
CA TYR A 218 -16.20 3.67 -5.96
C TYR A 218 -17.28 4.25 -6.86
N ARG A 219 -18.28 3.47 -7.31
CA ARG A 219 -19.37 4.01 -8.16
C ARG A 219 -20.37 4.88 -7.40
N ILE A 220 -20.49 4.69 -6.09
CA ILE A 220 -21.42 5.46 -5.27
C ILE A 220 -20.90 6.91 -5.14
N PRO A 221 -21.68 7.93 -5.53
CA PRO A 221 -21.26 9.32 -5.39
C PRO A 221 -20.96 9.70 -3.93
N PRO A 222 -20.01 10.60 -3.66
CA PRO A 222 -19.56 10.92 -2.30
C PRO A 222 -20.68 11.29 -1.33
N TRP A 223 -21.67 12.07 -1.78
CA TRP A 223 -22.81 12.52 -0.97
C TRP A 223 -23.87 11.45 -0.69
N LYS A 224 -23.78 10.27 -1.31
CA LYS A 224 -24.67 9.12 -1.06
C LYS A 224 -24.00 8.01 -0.25
N LYS A 225 -22.71 8.14 0.04
CA LYS A 225 -21.97 7.10 0.78
C LYS A 225 -22.21 7.28 2.27
N ASP A 226 -22.76 6.25 2.92
CA ASP A 226 -22.97 6.25 4.36
C ASP A 226 -21.62 6.34 5.09
N SER A 227 -21.44 7.42 5.86
CA SER A 227 -20.23 7.75 6.63
C SER A 227 -19.75 6.58 7.53
N LEU A 228 -20.65 5.70 7.98
CA LEU A 228 -20.32 4.55 8.82
C LEU A 228 -19.51 3.45 8.10
N THR A 229 -19.65 3.30 6.77
CA THR A 229 -19.06 2.15 6.04
C THR A 229 -17.61 2.35 5.62
N TRP A 230 -17.08 3.58 5.71
CA TRP A 230 -15.71 3.92 5.32
C TRP A 230 -14.83 4.31 6.52
N SER A 231 -15.31 4.09 7.74
CA SER A 231 -14.55 4.33 8.97
C SER A 231 -13.58 3.20 9.25
N THR A 232 -12.50 3.14 8.48
CA THR A 232 -11.23 2.55 8.94
C THR A 232 -10.12 3.55 8.65
N ALA A 233 -8.94 3.34 9.24
CA ALA A 233 -7.73 4.16 9.08
C ALA A 233 -7.31 4.50 7.62
N GLU A 234 -8.02 3.97 6.62
CA GLU A 234 -7.92 4.28 5.19
C GLU A 234 -8.52 5.65 4.81
N ALA A 235 -9.53 6.13 5.54
CA ALA A 235 -10.14 7.45 5.32
C ALA A 235 -9.17 8.62 5.59
N GLU A 236 -8.14 8.40 6.40
CA GLU A 236 -7.10 9.39 6.70
C GLU A 236 -6.06 9.52 5.58
N LEU A 237 -6.01 8.58 4.61
CA LEU A 237 -4.95 8.49 3.60
C LEU A 237 -5.32 9.11 2.23
N ALA A 238 -6.59 9.06 1.83
CA ALA A 238 -7.10 9.88 0.73
C ALA A 238 -8.61 10.16 0.85
N PRO A 239 -9.07 11.38 0.50
CA PRO A 239 -10.50 11.70 0.45
C PRO A 239 -11.23 10.77 -0.52
N TYR A 240 -12.34 10.15 -0.08
CA TYR A 240 -13.14 9.26 -0.92
C TYR A 240 -13.59 9.93 -2.22
N ALA A 241 -13.84 11.23 -2.18
CA ALA A 241 -14.18 12.03 -3.36
C ALA A 241 -13.11 11.95 -4.46
N LEU A 242 -11.82 12.00 -4.11
CA LEU A 242 -10.73 11.85 -5.07
C LEU A 242 -10.66 10.43 -5.64
N LEU A 243 -10.87 9.41 -4.80
CA LEU A 243 -10.91 8.01 -5.22
C LEU A 243 -12.07 7.75 -6.18
N HIS A 244 -13.23 8.33 -5.90
CA HIS A 244 -14.40 8.29 -6.79
C HIS A 244 -14.06 8.89 -8.17
N LEU A 245 -13.44 10.07 -8.22
CA LEU A 245 -13.02 10.67 -9.49
C LEU A 245 -11.98 9.83 -10.23
N GLY A 246 -10.97 9.32 -9.52
CA GLY A 246 -9.97 8.42 -10.10
C GLY A 246 -10.61 7.14 -10.69
N ALA A 247 -11.67 6.63 -10.06
CA ALA A 247 -12.36 5.45 -10.53
C ALA A 247 -13.11 5.74 -11.82
N LEU A 248 -13.87 6.83 -11.87
CA LEU A 248 -14.55 7.28 -13.09
C LEU A 248 -13.58 7.51 -14.25
N VAL A 249 -12.38 8.02 -13.97
CA VAL A 249 -11.31 8.17 -14.96
C VAL A 249 -10.89 6.84 -15.55
N LEU A 250 -10.54 5.87 -14.71
CA LEU A 250 -10.08 4.56 -15.18
C LEU A 250 -11.19 3.76 -15.87
N LEU A 251 -12.44 4.00 -15.50
CA LEU A 251 -13.61 3.45 -16.16
C LEU A 251 -13.95 4.15 -17.49
N GLY A 252 -13.32 5.30 -17.78
CA GLY A 252 -13.63 6.12 -18.95
C GLY A 252 -15.05 6.72 -18.93
N ASP A 253 -15.60 6.97 -17.73
CA ASP A 253 -16.96 7.48 -17.54
C ASP A 253 -17.04 9.00 -17.73
N VAL A 254 -16.92 9.39 -19.00
CA VAL A 254 -16.99 10.78 -19.47
C VAL A 254 -18.38 11.39 -19.22
N GLU A 255 -19.44 10.59 -19.25
CA GLU A 255 -20.81 11.11 -19.09
C GLU A 255 -21.06 11.58 -17.66
N THR A 256 -20.74 10.74 -16.68
CA THR A 256 -20.88 11.09 -15.26
C THR A 256 -20.00 12.27 -14.89
N LEU A 257 -18.73 12.26 -15.31
CA LEU A 257 -17.81 13.38 -15.07
C LEU A 257 -18.30 14.68 -15.74
N GLY A 258 -18.96 14.57 -16.89
CA GLY A 258 -19.48 15.72 -17.65
C GLY A 258 -20.63 16.37 -16.92
N SER A 259 -21.53 15.55 -16.39
CA SER A 259 -22.60 16.04 -15.51
C SER A 259 -22.05 16.73 -14.27
N TYR A 260 -20.95 16.26 -13.68
CA TYR A 260 -20.33 16.91 -12.52
C TYR A 260 -19.69 18.25 -12.88
N ASP A 261 -18.95 18.32 -13.98
CA ASP A 261 -18.32 19.57 -14.44
C ASP A 261 -19.35 20.66 -14.78
N GLU A 262 -20.47 20.30 -15.41
CA GLU A 262 -21.58 21.22 -15.69
C GLU A 262 -22.16 21.82 -14.40
N ARG A 263 -22.36 20.98 -13.38
CA ARG A 263 -22.91 21.37 -12.08
C ARG A 263 -21.95 22.27 -11.30
N PHE A 264 -20.66 21.92 -11.28
CA PHE A 264 -19.63 22.76 -10.66
C PHE A 264 -19.51 24.11 -11.37
N THR A 265 -19.65 24.15 -12.69
CA THR A 265 -19.68 25.39 -13.47
C THR A 265 -20.89 26.26 -13.12
N ALA A 266 -22.02 25.65 -12.75
CA ALA A 266 -23.21 26.35 -12.24
C ALA A 266 -23.09 26.76 -10.75
N GLY A 267 -21.97 26.44 -10.07
CA GLY A 267 -21.76 26.74 -8.65
C GLY A 267 -22.36 25.70 -7.69
N GLU A 268 -22.83 24.56 -8.20
CA GLU A 268 -23.34 23.46 -7.40
C GLU A 268 -22.22 22.45 -7.12
N THR A 269 -21.84 22.29 -5.85
CA THR A 269 -20.77 21.35 -5.44
C THR A 269 -21.24 19.90 -5.33
N LEU A 270 -22.54 19.63 -5.53
CA LEU A 270 -23.16 18.30 -5.44
C LEU A 270 -22.91 17.54 -4.12
N GLY A 271 -22.44 18.21 -3.06
CA GLY A 271 -22.06 17.53 -1.81
C GLY A 271 -20.70 16.82 -1.87
N PHE A 272 -19.86 17.13 -2.86
CA PHE A 272 -18.42 16.93 -2.73
C PHE A 272 -17.88 17.75 -1.56
N ASP A 273 -16.87 17.21 -0.88
CA ASP A 273 -16.15 17.92 0.16
C ASP A 273 -15.28 19.06 -0.42
N GLU A 274 -14.81 19.95 0.45
CA GLU A 274 -14.01 21.13 0.08
C GLU A 274 -12.64 20.78 -0.53
N THR A 275 -12.22 19.51 -0.53
CA THR A 275 -10.96 19.09 -1.15
C THR A 275 -11.06 18.93 -2.67
N ILE A 276 -12.28 18.89 -3.22
CA ILE A 276 -12.52 18.81 -4.66
C ILE A 276 -12.92 20.17 -5.23
N GLU A 277 -12.03 20.71 -6.05
CA GLU A 277 -12.26 21.93 -6.83
C GLU A 277 -12.56 21.62 -8.29
N LYS A 278 -13.06 22.62 -9.01
CA LYS A 278 -13.37 22.51 -10.44
C LYS A 278 -12.20 21.99 -11.27
N VAL A 279 -10.98 22.44 -10.99
CA VAL A 279 -9.77 22.00 -11.70
C VAL A 279 -9.55 20.47 -11.61
N HIS A 280 -10.00 19.84 -10.54
CA HIS A 280 -9.91 18.38 -10.39
C HIS A 280 -10.88 17.66 -11.34
N LEU A 281 -12.09 18.19 -11.52
CA LEU A 281 -13.06 17.65 -12.50
C LEU A 281 -12.60 17.86 -13.94
N GLU A 282 -12.03 19.02 -14.26
CA GLU A 282 -11.47 19.30 -15.59
C GLU A 282 -10.36 18.31 -15.95
N ARG A 283 -9.45 18.04 -15.00
CA ARG A 283 -8.38 17.04 -15.18
C ARG A 283 -8.96 15.63 -15.33
N ALA A 284 -9.86 15.24 -14.44
CA ALA A 284 -10.53 13.94 -14.50
C ALA A 284 -11.25 13.75 -15.84
N MET A 285 -11.94 14.76 -16.34
CA MET A 285 -12.63 14.74 -17.63
C MET A 285 -11.68 14.44 -18.79
N VAL A 286 -10.60 15.20 -18.92
CA VAL A 286 -9.60 15.03 -19.99
C VAL A 286 -8.96 13.64 -19.90
N MET A 287 -8.63 13.18 -18.69
CA MET A 287 -8.08 11.84 -18.48
C MET A 287 -9.07 10.74 -18.91
N ALA A 288 -10.34 10.83 -18.49
CA ALA A 288 -11.37 9.86 -18.84
C ALA A 288 -11.60 9.79 -20.36
N GLN A 289 -11.53 10.93 -21.05
CA GLN A 289 -11.62 11.00 -22.51
C GLN A 289 -10.45 10.27 -23.18
N GLU A 290 -9.22 10.49 -22.73
CA GLU A 290 -8.05 9.80 -23.28
C GLU A 290 -8.05 8.30 -22.96
N VAL A 291 -8.49 7.90 -21.76
CA VAL A 291 -8.70 6.47 -21.41
C VAL A 291 -9.75 5.84 -22.32
N LYS A 292 -10.91 6.49 -22.49
CA LYS A 292 -11.99 6.01 -23.35
C LYS A 292 -11.55 5.87 -24.81
N LYS A 293 -10.76 6.82 -25.31
CA LYS A 293 -10.20 6.83 -26.66
C LYS A 293 -9.15 5.74 -26.88
N ALA A 294 -8.29 5.51 -25.88
CA ALA A 294 -7.30 4.44 -25.92
C ALA A 294 -7.92 3.04 -25.76
N GLY A 295 -9.14 2.95 -25.23
CA GLY A 295 -9.86 1.70 -24.96
C GLY A 295 -9.31 0.92 -23.75
N LYS A 296 -8.17 1.34 -23.21
CA LYS A 296 -7.56 0.82 -21.99
C LYS A 296 -6.66 1.88 -21.37
N PHE A 297 -6.54 1.87 -20.05
CA PHE A 297 -5.61 2.72 -19.31
C PHE A 297 -4.23 2.07 -19.21
N SER A 298 -3.18 2.88 -19.07
CA SER A 298 -1.80 2.43 -18.84
C SER A 298 -1.01 3.53 -18.16
N TYR A 299 0.09 3.18 -17.47
CA TYR A 299 0.96 4.18 -16.85
C TYR A 299 1.49 5.20 -17.87
N GLY A 300 1.89 4.76 -19.06
CA GLY A 300 2.36 5.66 -20.12
C GLY A 300 1.27 6.60 -20.65
N LEU A 301 0.01 6.16 -20.68
CA LEU A 301 -1.11 7.05 -21.01
C LEU A 301 -1.29 8.12 -19.93
N LEU A 302 -1.27 7.72 -18.65
CA LEU A 302 -1.40 8.67 -17.55
C LEU A 302 -0.24 9.69 -17.53
N GLU A 303 0.99 9.25 -17.80
CA GLU A 303 2.16 10.14 -17.94
C GLU A 303 1.97 11.14 -19.09
N GLN A 304 1.48 10.70 -20.25
CA GLN A 304 1.17 11.60 -21.37
C GLN A 304 0.11 12.64 -21.01
N VAL A 305 -0.94 12.24 -20.29
CA VAL A 305 -1.98 13.17 -19.86
C VAL A 305 -1.47 14.12 -18.77
N ALA A 306 -0.63 13.66 -17.86
CA ALA A 306 0.00 14.51 -16.86
C ALA A 306 0.84 15.64 -17.49
N LEU A 307 1.55 15.34 -18.58
CA LEU A 307 2.28 16.35 -19.36
C LEU A 307 1.34 17.41 -19.97
N MET A 308 0.10 17.05 -20.35
CA MET A 308 -0.89 18.02 -20.84
C MET A 308 -1.25 19.06 -19.77
N PHE A 309 -1.12 18.70 -18.48
CA PHE A 309 -1.36 19.58 -17.35
C PHE A 309 -0.10 20.24 -16.80
N SER A 310 1.06 20.08 -17.48
CA SER A 310 2.36 20.54 -16.98
C SER A 310 2.72 19.98 -15.60
N ILE A 311 2.29 18.76 -15.30
CA ILE A 311 2.67 18.04 -14.09
C ILE A 311 3.97 17.30 -14.40
N ASP A 312 5.02 17.58 -13.64
CA ASP A 312 6.28 16.84 -13.74
C ASP A 312 6.14 15.47 -13.07
N VAL A 313 6.60 14.44 -13.76
CA VAL A 313 6.44 13.05 -13.33
C VAL A 313 7.76 12.32 -13.49
N GLU A 314 8.36 11.89 -12.39
CA GLU A 314 9.59 11.05 -12.40
C GLU A 314 9.31 9.57 -12.79
N GLY A 315 8.12 9.31 -13.36
CA GLY A 315 7.60 8.02 -13.78
C GLY A 315 6.54 7.49 -12.82
N TYR A 316 5.37 7.09 -13.35
CA TYR A 316 4.27 6.62 -12.50
C TYR A 316 4.41 5.20 -11.98
N GLN A 317 5.47 4.49 -12.37
CA GLN A 317 5.81 3.18 -11.78
C GLN A 317 6.17 3.27 -10.28
N ILE A 318 6.49 4.46 -9.77
CA ILE A 318 6.69 4.69 -8.32
C ILE A 318 5.43 4.41 -7.50
N PHE A 319 4.24 4.49 -8.12
CA PHE A 319 2.97 4.21 -7.46
C PHE A 319 2.70 2.72 -7.30
N ARG A 320 3.52 1.83 -7.86
CA ARG A 320 3.38 0.40 -7.57
C ARG A 320 3.74 0.16 -6.10
N VAL A 321 2.85 -0.53 -5.38
CA VAL A 321 2.98 -0.68 -3.93
C VAL A 321 4.24 -1.44 -3.55
N ARG A 322 4.93 -0.86 -2.55
CA ARG A 322 6.16 -1.40 -2.00
C ARG A 322 6.17 -1.41 -0.48
N ASP A 323 5.09 -1.04 0.21
CA ASP A 323 5.05 -1.13 1.68
C ASP A 323 5.15 -2.61 2.07
N PRO A 324 6.34 -3.08 2.52
CA PRO A 324 6.60 -4.49 2.77
C PRO A 324 6.03 -4.89 4.13
N ASN A 325 5.14 -4.10 4.71
CA ASN A 325 4.38 -4.48 5.89
C ASN A 325 2.88 -4.36 5.64
N LEU A 326 2.45 -4.02 4.41
CA LEU A 326 1.05 -3.76 4.15
C LEU A 326 0.20 -5.03 4.27
N CYS A 327 0.65 -6.14 3.67
CA CYS A 327 0.01 -7.45 3.85
C CYS A 327 -0.11 -7.78 5.34
N ASN A 328 0.98 -7.59 6.08
CA ASN A 328 1.06 -7.78 7.53
C ASN A 328 0.04 -6.92 8.31
N LYS A 329 -0.04 -5.61 8.02
CA LYS A 329 -0.99 -4.67 8.64
C LYS A 329 -2.44 -5.07 8.35
N LYS A 330 -2.74 -5.45 7.10
CA LYS A 330 -4.10 -5.85 6.69
C LYS A 330 -4.52 -7.17 7.31
N ARG A 331 -3.61 -8.14 7.37
CA ARG A 331 -3.82 -9.38 8.11
C ARG A 331 -4.15 -9.12 9.59
N THR A 332 -3.40 -8.23 10.25
CA THR A 332 -3.69 -7.83 11.64
C THR A 332 -5.05 -7.15 11.77
N LEU A 333 -5.40 -6.23 10.85
CA LEU A 333 -6.70 -5.56 10.86
C LEU A 333 -7.85 -6.56 10.72
N HIS A 334 -7.78 -7.46 9.75
CA HIS A 334 -8.80 -8.50 9.55
C HIS A 334 -8.93 -9.40 10.79
N LYS A 335 -7.82 -9.85 11.38
CA LYS A 335 -7.85 -10.62 12.65
C LYS A 335 -8.56 -9.86 13.77
N ASN A 336 -8.30 -8.55 13.91
CA ASN A 336 -8.97 -7.74 14.92
C ASN A 336 -10.48 -7.62 14.66
N LEU A 337 -10.90 -7.41 13.40
CA LEU A 337 -12.32 -7.37 13.02
C LEU A 337 -13.04 -8.69 13.28
N VAL A 338 -12.38 -9.82 13.00
CA VAL A 338 -12.90 -11.16 13.31
C VAL A 338 -13.10 -11.31 14.82
N GLU A 339 -12.13 -10.94 15.65
CA GLU A 339 -12.25 -11.02 17.10
C GLU A 339 -13.31 -10.08 17.68
N GLU A 340 -13.43 -8.85 17.16
CA GLU A 340 -14.49 -7.92 17.51
C GLU A 340 -15.87 -8.52 17.19
N LYS A 341 -16.03 -9.09 15.99
CA LYS A 341 -17.30 -9.73 15.61
C LYS A 341 -17.61 -10.96 16.45
N LYS A 342 -16.62 -11.79 16.77
CA LYS A 342 -16.79 -12.92 17.71
C LYS A 342 -17.31 -12.40 19.05
N GLN A 343 -16.79 -11.30 19.56
CA GLN A 343 -17.24 -10.69 20.81
C GLN A 343 -18.68 -10.17 20.73
N GLU A 344 -19.05 -9.45 19.66
CA GLU A 344 -20.43 -9.02 19.42
C GLU A 344 -21.42 -10.21 19.41
N LEU A 345 -21.03 -11.31 18.75
CA LEU A 345 -21.86 -12.51 18.67
C LEU A 345 -22.01 -13.18 20.05
N ARG A 346 -20.95 -13.22 20.87
CA ARG A 346 -21.05 -13.71 22.26
C ARG A 346 -22.02 -12.86 23.08
N GLU A 347 -22.00 -11.54 22.92
CA GLU A 347 -22.91 -10.61 23.61
C GLU A 347 -24.37 -10.77 23.16
N GLN A 348 -24.59 -11.18 21.91
CA GLN A 348 -25.90 -11.55 21.38
C GLN A 348 -26.37 -12.96 21.82
N GLY A 349 -25.57 -13.67 22.61
CA GLY A 349 -25.91 -14.99 23.16
C GLY A 349 -25.55 -16.18 22.26
N TYR A 350 -24.76 -15.98 21.20
CA TYR A 350 -24.26 -17.07 20.38
C TYR A 350 -23.10 -17.80 21.07
N ALA A 351 -23.05 -19.13 20.94
CA ALA A 351 -21.87 -19.89 21.31
C ALA A 351 -20.85 -19.82 20.16
N VAL A 352 -19.77 -19.06 20.37
CA VAL A 352 -18.73 -18.82 19.35
C VAL A 352 -17.53 -19.72 19.61
N SER A 353 -17.01 -20.37 18.56
CA SER A 353 -15.78 -21.18 18.65
C SER A 353 -14.53 -20.30 18.55
N ASP A 354 -13.60 -20.49 19.49
CA ASP A 354 -12.26 -19.87 19.44
C ASP A 354 -11.28 -20.67 18.58
N LYS A 355 -11.62 -21.93 18.25
CA LYS A 355 -10.77 -22.77 17.41
C LYS A 355 -11.12 -22.59 15.94
N PRO A 356 -10.12 -22.56 15.04
CA PRO A 356 -10.34 -22.67 13.61
C PRO A 356 -11.16 -23.93 13.32
N CYS A 357 -12.03 -23.85 12.31
CA CYS A 357 -12.83 -24.98 11.88
C CYS A 357 -12.59 -25.20 10.39
N VAL A 358 -12.05 -26.36 10.03
CA VAL A 358 -11.97 -26.78 8.63
C VAL A 358 -13.00 -27.88 8.40
N PHE A 359 -13.90 -27.69 7.43
CA PHE A 359 -14.86 -28.71 7.06
C PHE A 359 -14.86 -28.94 5.55
N GLU A 360 -15.25 -30.16 5.13
CA GLU A 360 -15.29 -30.53 3.72
C GLU A 360 -16.75 -30.60 3.23
N LYS A 361 -17.04 -29.91 2.12
CA LYS A 361 -18.34 -29.94 1.46
C LYS A 361 -18.13 -30.14 -0.04
N GLY A 362 -18.66 -31.24 -0.58
CA GLY A 362 -18.55 -31.56 -2.01
C GLY A 362 -17.11 -31.76 -2.51
N GLY A 363 -16.22 -32.29 -1.67
CA GLY A 363 -14.81 -32.50 -2.03
C GLY A 363 -13.92 -31.25 -1.90
N VAL A 364 -14.46 -30.15 -1.35
CA VAL A 364 -13.76 -28.89 -1.15
C VAL A 364 -13.71 -28.61 0.35
N LYS A 365 -12.50 -28.34 0.88
CA LYS A 365 -12.29 -27.89 2.25
C LYS A 365 -12.56 -26.38 2.35
N TYR A 366 -13.21 -25.97 3.43
CA TYR A 366 -13.57 -24.59 3.76
C TYR A 366 -13.14 -24.28 5.20
N SER A 367 -12.71 -23.04 5.43
CA SER A 367 -12.32 -22.55 6.76
C SER A 367 -12.93 -21.16 6.98
N PRO A 368 -14.13 -21.07 7.56
CA PRO A 368 -14.77 -19.80 7.81
C PRO A 368 -14.05 -18.99 8.88
N ASP A 369 -14.21 -17.66 8.84
CA ASP A 369 -13.62 -16.78 9.85
C ASP A 369 -14.21 -16.98 11.25
N ILE A 370 -15.50 -17.26 11.31
CA ILE A 370 -16.24 -17.43 12.55
C ILE A 370 -17.17 -18.64 12.43
N THR A 371 -17.06 -19.53 13.40
CA THR A 371 -18.00 -20.62 13.62
C THR A 371 -18.80 -20.34 14.89
N THR A 372 -20.13 -20.34 14.76
CA THR A 372 -21.07 -20.21 15.87
C THR A 372 -21.96 -21.45 15.96
N ILE A 373 -22.55 -21.70 17.13
CA ILE A 373 -23.60 -22.69 17.30
C ILE A 373 -24.86 -21.93 17.71
N LYS A 374 -25.92 -22.08 16.92
CA LYS A 374 -27.25 -21.54 17.20
C LYS A 374 -28.27 -22.67 17.13
N ASP A 375 -29.05 -22.83 18.19
CA ASP A 375 -30.11 -23.86 18.26
C ASP A 375 -29.61 -25.30 18.03
N GLY A 376 -28.33 -25.58 18.36
CA GLY A 376 -27.69 -26.88 18.17
C GLY A 376 -27.07 -27.11 16.80
N GLU A 377 -27.23 -26.18 15.86
CA GLU A 377 -26.66 -26.25 14.51
C GLU A 377 -25.46 -25.29 14.36
N PRO A 378 -24.37 -25.72 13.69
CA PRO A 378 -23.27 -24.84 13.38
C PRO A 378 -23.65 -23.85 12.28
N ALA A 379 -23.33 -22.57 12.50
CA ALA A 379 -23.43 -21.50 11.52
C ALA A 379 -22.06 -20.89 11.27
N PHE A 380 -21.75 -20.64 10.00
CA PHE A 380 -20.45 -20.18 9.52
C PHE A 380 -20.59 -18.75 8.97
N MET A 381 -19.60 -17.91 9.25
CA MET A 381 -19.56 -16.51 8.83
C MET A 381 -18.14 -16.13 8.41
N ASP A 382 -18.03 -15.44 7.27
CA ASP A 382 -16.81 -14.80 6.78
C ASP A 382 -16.96 -13.28 6.94
N ILE A 383 -15.86 -12.58 7.25
CA ILE A 383 -15.81 -11.13 7.55
C ILE A 383 -15.24 -10.34 6.39
#